data_AF-A0A920VAB8-F1
#
_entry.id   AF-A0A920VAB8-F1
#
_cell.length_a   1.000
_cell.length_b   1.000
_cell.length_c   1.000
_cell.angle_alpha   90.00
_cell.angle_beta   90.00
_cell.angle_gamma   90.00
#
_symmetry.space_group_name_H-M   'P 1'
#
loop_
_entity.id
_entity.type
_entity.pdbx_description
1 polymer ?
#
loop_
_entity_poly.entity_id
_entity_poly.type
_entity_poly.pdbx_seq_one_letter_code
_entity_poly.pdbx_strand_id
1 'polypeptide(L)'
;MSRGMPMPDGGYMQGLRDMLKQLRDKKRERLQQFDLSSVMQDIEKKLAEILAMEQSTINEWLDQDNQEFANDVLQKIAERSQETLDELPNDPAGKMKALETYEFLNPDAQRKYLELLNELRKAMAQTFFQNVENMVKDLSDGDIERMKDMVQAMNDMLVKKIAGEDPKFEDFMDKFGDMFGDNPPKTLDELLDQMRRQMAASQS
;
A
#
# COMPACT_ATOMS: atom_id res chain seq x y z
N MET A 1 33.70 34.46 6.87
CA MET A 1 35.06 33.94 6.72
C MET A 1 35.21 32.72 7.62
N SER A 2 35.03 31.50 7.09
CA SER A 2 35.33 30.26 7.84
C SER A 2 36.68 29.73 7.40
N ARG A 3 37.59 29.71 8.36
CA ARG A 3 39.00 29.35 8.24
C ARG A 3 39.12 27.82 8.26
N GLY A 4 39.54 27.21 7.15
CA GLY A 4 39.97 25.80 7.11
C GLY A 4 41.47 25.68 7.42
N MET A 5 41.86 24.63 8.14
CA MET A 5 43.28 24.31 8.37
C MET A 5 43.94 23.78 7.09
N PRO A 6 45.13 24.25 6.71
CA PRO A 6 45.91 23.65 5.62
C PRO A 6 46.66 22.40 6.11
N MET A 7 46.68 21.34 5.28
CA MET A 7 47.61 20.22 5.42
C MET A 7 48.83 20.41 4.51
N PRO A 8 49.98 19.77 4.80
CA PRO A 8 51.27 20.13 4.21
C PRO A 8 51.53 19.69 2.75
N ASP A 9 50.59 19.01 2.07
CA ASP A 9 50.88 18.41 0.75
C ASP A 9 49.80 18.70 -0.32
N GLY A 10 49.31 19.94 -0.40
CA GLY A 10 48.65 20.49 -1.59
C GLY A 10 47.32 19.86 -2.05
N GLY A 11 46.85 18.78 -1.42
CA GLY A 11 45.57 18.14 -1.72
C GLY A 11 44.43 18.72 -0.89
N TYR A 12 43.47 19.37 -1.55
CA TYR A 12 42.17 19.64 -0.93
C TYR A 12 41.42 18.31 -0.77
N MET A 13 41.21 17.82 0.46
CA MET A 13 40.13 16.86 0.68
C MET A 13 38.82 17.60 0.47
N GLN A 14 38.21 17.38 -0.71
CA GLN A 14 36.84 17.73 -1.01
C GLN A 14 35.97 17.10 0.09
N GLY A 15 35.60 17.93 1.07
CA GLY A 15 35.27 17.44 2.40
C GLY A 15 34.07 16.52 2.38
N LEU A 16 34.10 15.49 3.22
CA LEU A 16 32.95 14.64 3.59
C LEU A 16 31.65 15.46 3.80
N ARG A 17 31.79 16.72 4.20
CA ARG A 17 30.72 17.70 4.38
C ARG A 17 30.03 18.14 3.07
N ASP A 18 30.75 18.31 1.97
CA ASP A 18 30.16 18.58 0.64
C ASP A 18 29.54 17.32 0.06
N MET A 19 30.15 16.15 0.31
CA MET A 19 29.58 14.86 -0.09
C MET A 19 28.27 14.58 0.66
N LEU A 20 28.21 14.85 1.98
CA LEU A 20 26.98 14.77 2.79
C LEU A 20 25.92 15.79 2.35
N LYS A 21 26.34 16.98 1.91
CA LYS A 21 25.45 18.00 1.38
C LYS A 21 24.83 17.54 0.04
N GLN A 22 25.66 17.04 -0.88
CA GLN A 22 25.19 16.46 -2.15
C GLN A 22 24.29 15.24 -1.96
N LEU A 23 24.56 14.39 -0.95
CA LEU A 23 23.73 13.22 -0.64
C LEU A 23 22.36 13.63 -0.09
N ARG A 24 22.33 14.66 0.75
CA ARG A 24 21.09 15.24 1.29
C ARG A 24 20.28 15.96 0.20
N ASP A 25 20.95 16.65 -0.71
CA ASP A 25 20.30 17.34 -1.82
C ASP A 25 19.76 16.32 -2.85
N LYS A 26 20.50 15.26 -3.18
CA LYS A 26 19.99 14.11 -3.96
C LYS A 26 18.83 13.37 -3.28
N LYS A 27 18.82 13.29 -1.94
CA LYS A 27 17.69 12.72 -1.18
C LYS A 27 16.46 13.63 -1.27
N ARG A 28 16.65 14.95 -1.20
CA ARG A 28 15.57 15.94 -1.36
C ARG A 28 15.01 15.96 -2.79
N GLU A 29 15.84 15.84 -3.81
CA GLU A 29 15.39 15.73 -5.22
C GLU A 29 14.59 14.43 -5.44
N ARG A 30 15.04 13.29 -4.90
CA ARG A 30 14.26 12.04 -4.96
C ARG A 30 12.95 12.09 -4.17
N LEU A 31 12.88 12.91 -3.12
CA LEU A 31 11.64 13.12 -2.36
C LEU A 31 10.68 14.11 -3.05
N GLN A 32 11.18 15.03 -3.88
CA GLN A 32 10.36 15.88 -4.75
C GLN A 32 9.83 15.13 -5.98
N GLN A 33 10.43 13.99 -6.34
CA GLN A 33 9.97 13.06 -7.38
C GLN A 33 8.85 12.11 -6.91
N PHE A 34 8.27 12.31 -5.72
CA PHE A 34 7.03 11.62 -5.38
C PHE A 34 5.84 12.27 -6.11
N ASP A 35 5.70 11.90 -7.38
CA ASP A 35 4.52 12.07 -8.24
C ASP A 35 3.20 11.78 -7.52
N LEU A 36 3.22 10.99 -6.45
CA LEU A 36 2.08 10.68 -5.58
C LEU A 36 1.40 11.92 -5.00
N SER A 37 2.14 13.00 -4.67
CA SER A 37 1.49 14.21 -4.13
C SER A 37 0.70 14.96 -5.18
N SER A 38 1.18 14.99 -6.43
CA SER A 38 0.47 15.64 -7.54
C SER A 38 -0.75 14.80 -7.94
N VAL A 39 -0.59 13.48 -8.04
CA VAL A 39 -1.69 12.56 -8.34
C VAL A 39 -2.76 12.62 -7.24
N MET A 40 -2.37 12.71 -5.96
CA MET A 40 -3.34 12.88 -4.87
C MET A 40 -4.07 14.22 -4.92
N GLN A 41 -3.40 15.31 -5.27
CA GLN A 41 -4.06 16.60 -5.48
C GLN A 41 -5.04 16.56 -6.66
N ASP A 42 -4.68 15.85 -7.74
CA ASP A 42 -5.58 15.66 -8.88
C ASP A 42 -6.81 14.81 -8.49
N ILE A 43 -6.62 13.77 -7.68
CA ILE A 43 -7.71 12.95 -7.14
C ILE A 43 -8.62 13.79 -6.23
N GLU A 44 -8.06 14.57 -5.31
CA GLU A 44 -8.81 15.48 -4.45
C GLU A 44 -9.68 16.45 -5.24
N LYS A 45 -9.11 17.04 -6.29
CA LYS A 45 -9.83 17.97 -7.16
C LYS A 45 -10.98 17.28 -7.90
N LYS A 46 -10.73 16.09 -8.47
CA LYS A 46 -11.77 15.31 -9.16
C LYS A 46 -12.89 14.87 -8.21
N LEU A 47 -12.54 14.47 -6.99
CA LEU A 47 -13.51 14.16 -5.93
C LEU A 47 -14.36 15.36 -5.55
N ALA A 48 -13.74 16.52 -5.35
CA ALA A 48 -14.47 17.75 -5.04
C ALA A 48 -15.45 18.12 -6.16
N GLU A 49 -15.07 17.92 -7.42
CA GLU A 49 -15.97 18.13 -8.56
C GLU A 49 -17.17 17.17 -8.54
N ILE A 50 -16.93 15.87 -8.29
CA ILE A 50 -17.98 14.84 -8.16
C ILE A 50 -18.97 15.21 -7.05
N LEU A 51 -18.44 15.58 -5.88
CA LEU A 51 -19.27 15.98 -4.73
C LEU A 51 -20.06 17.26 -5.01
N ALA A 52 -19.48 18.23 -5.71
CA ALA A 52 -20.19 19.44 -6.08
C ALA A 52 -21.36 19.17 -7.05
N MET A 53 -21.19 18.24 -8.01
CA MET A 53 -22.28 17.82 -8.89
C MET A 53 -23.40 17.12 -8.11
N GLU A 54 -23.05 16.21 -7.20
CA GLU A 54 -24.03 15.52 -6.36
C GLU A 54 -24.80 16.52 -5.46
N GLN A 55 -24.09 17.43 -4.79
CA GLN A 55 -24.72 18.48 -3.98
C GLN A 55 -25.65 19.37 -4.82
N SER A 56 -25.27 19.69 -6.06
CA SER A 56 -26.14 20.48 -6.93
C SER A 56 -27.44 19.75 -7.26
N THR A 57 -27.39 18.45 -7.54
CA THR A 57 -28.56 17.61 -7.82
C THR A 57 -29.45 17.44 -6.58
N ILE A 58 -28.85 17.24 -5.40
CA ILE A 58 -29.58 17.20 -4.12
C ILE A 58 -30.35 18.51 -3.94
N ASN A 59 -29.68 19.65 -4.08
CA ASN A 59 -30.31 20.97 -3.89
C ASN A 59 -31.43 21.21 -4.91
N GLU A 60 -31.25 20.83 -6.18
CA GLU A 60 -32.31 20.93 -7.20
C GLU A 60 -33.56 20.11 -6.83
N TRP A 61 -33.39 18.95 -6.20
CA TRP A 61 -34.50 18.09 -5.78
C TRP A 61 -35.17 18.59 -4.50
N LEU A 62 -34.41 19.22 -3.59
CA LEU A 62 -34.95 19.88 -2.40
C LEU A 62 -35.73 21.16 -2.73
N ASP A 63 -35.30 21.92 -3.74
CA ASP A 63 -35.93 23.18 -4.16
C ASP A 63 -37.11 22.98 -5.14
N GLN A 64 -37.34 21.76 -5.63
CA GLN A 64 -38.40 21.50 -6.62
C GLN A 64 -39.80 21.50 -6.00
N ASP A 65 -40.58 22.54 -6.30
CA ASP A 65 -41.94 22.77 -5.77
C ASP A 65 -43.06 22.30 -6.73
N ASN A 66 -43.03 21.05 -7.23
CA ASN A 66 -44.08 20.55 -8.14
C ASN A 66 -44.46 19.07 -7.92
N GLN A 67 -45.77 18.82 -7.75
CA GLN A 67 -46.47 17.52 -7.52
C GLN A 67 -46.12 16.82 -6.18
N GLU A 68 -47.02 16.95 -5.19
CA GLU A 68 -46.83 16.61 -3.76
C GLU A 68 -46.32 15.19 -3.42
N PHE A 69 -46.74 14.14 -4.13
CA PHE A 69 -46.42 12.75 -3.71
C PHE A 69 -45.07 12.24 -4.20
N ALA A 70 -44.67 12.59 -5.43
CA ALA A 70 -43.34 12.25 -5.93
C ALA A 70 -42.24 13.02 -5.17
N ASN A 71 -42.57 14.24 -4.72
CA ASN A 71 -41.67 15.10 -3.97
C ASN A 71 -41.29 14.56 -2.58
N ASP A 72 -42.24 14.07 -1.78
CA ASP A 72 -41.91 13.60 -0.41
C ASP A 72 -40.89 12.44 -0.43
N VAL A 73 -40.97 11.57 -1.44
CA VAL A 73 -40.00 10.47 -1.61
C VAL A 73 -38.65 10.99 -2.10
N LEU A 74 -38.63 11.85 -3.12
CA LEU A 74 -37.39 12.41 -3.67
C LEU A 74 -36.66 13.29 -2.65
N GLN A 75 -37.40 14.08 -1.87
CA GLN A 75 -36.88 14.91 -0.79
C GLN A 75 -36.23 14.05 0.30
N LYS A 76 -36.89 12.97 0.75
CA LYS A 76 -36.30 12.05 1.73
C LYS A 76 -35.02 11.38 1.22
N ILE A 77 -34.97 11.06 -0.07
CA ILE A 77 -33.76 10.51 -0.70
C ILE A 77 -32.65 11.56 -0.71
N ALA A 78 -32.97 12.81 -1.08
CA ALA A 78 -32.03 13.93 -1.10
C ALA A 78 -31.51 14.28 0.30
N GLU A 79 -32.37 14.33 1.32
CA GLU A 79 -31.99 14.57 2.73
C GLU A 79 -31.04 13.49 3.25
N ARG A 80 -31.36 12.21 3.03
CA ARG A 80 -30.49 11.10 3.45
C ARG A 80 -29.14 11.10 2.72
N SER A 81 -29.17 11.44 1.44
CA SER A 81 -27.99 11.61 0.61
C SER A 81 -27.11 12.72 1.16
N GLN A 82 -27.69 13.88 1.51
CA GLN A 82 -26.98 14.99 2.14
C GLN A 82 -26.33 14.60 3.47
N GLU A 83 -27.05 13.92 4.36
CA GLU A 83 -26.49 13.42 5.63
C GLU A 83 -25.28 12.51 5.38
N THR A 84 -25.38 11.63 4.38
CA THR A 84 -24.29 10.72 4.02
C THR A 84 -23.07 11.49 3.50
N LEU A 85 -23.27 12.55 2.72
CA LEU A 85 -22.19 13.41 2.24
C LEU A 85 -21.53 14.22 3.37
N ASP A 86 -22.29 14.63 4.38
CA ASP A 86 -21.80 15.36 5.54
C ASP A 86 -21.01 14.46 6.51
N GLU A 87 -21.33 13.17 6.58
CA GLU A 87 -20.59 12.16 7.34
C GLU A 87 -19.28 11.71 6.67
N LEU A 88 -19.00 12.18 5.44
CA LEU A 88 -17.81 11.76 4.72
C LEU A 88 -16.52 12.14 5.47
N PRO A 89 -15.54 11.23 5.55
CA PRO A 89 -14.23 11.52 6.13
C PRO A 89 -13.57 12.71 5.45
N ASN A 90 -12.75 13.49 6.17
CA ASN A 90 -12.03 14.61 5.56
C ASN A 90 -10.87 14.16 4.65
N ASP A 91 -10.46 12.90 4.73
CA ASP A 91 -9.35 12.36 3.95
C ASP A 91 -9.79 11.80 2.58
N PRO A 92 -8.98 11.95 1.50
CA PRO A 92 -9.39 11.57 0.15
C PRO A 92 -9.63 10.06 -0.01
N ALA A 93 -8.87 9.23 0.70
CA ALA A 93 -9.00 7.77 0.65
C ALA A 93 -10.30 7.30 1.31
N GLY A 94 -10.66 7.90 2.46
CA GLY A 94 -11.90 7.68 3.17
C GLY A 94 -13.10 8.12 2.36
N LYS A 95 -13.06 9.30 1.73
CA LYS A 95 -14.09 9.75 0.78
C LYS A 95 -14.27 8.77 -0.36
N MET A 96 -13.18 8.33 -0.99
CA MET A 96 -13.25 7.35 -2.09
C MET A 96 -13.92 6.04 -1.66
N LYS A 97 -13.56 5.52 -0.49
CA LYS A 97 -14.11 4.26 0.04
C LYS A 97 -15.58 4.39 0.40
N ALA A 98 -15.98 5.51 0.99
CA ALA A 98 -17.39 5.77 1.31
C ALA A 98 -18.22 5.92 0.01
N LEU A 99 -17.66 6.60 -0.99
CA LEU A 99 -18.30 6.78 -2.30
C LEU A 99 -18.40 5.49 -3.13
N GLU A 100 -17.63 4.45 -2.80
CA GLU A 100 -17.71 3.14 -3.49
C GLU A 100 -19.05 2.45 -3.25
N THR A 101 -19.58 2.60 -2.03
CA THR A 101 -20.88 2.04 -1.62
C THR A 101 -22.03 3.03 -1.73
N TYR A 102 -21.74 4.27 -2.15
CA TYR A 102 -22.71 5.35 -2.23
C TYR A 102 -23.51 5.29 -3.54
N GLU A 103 -24.82 5.46 -3.43
CA GLU A 103 -25.72 5.53 -4.57
C GLU A 103 -25.84 6.98 -5.04
N PHE A 104 -25.14 7.31 -6.13
CA PHE A 104 -25.20 8.65 -6.73
C PHE A 104 -26.58 8.96 -7.30
N LEU A 105 -27.13 10.11 -6.95
CA LEU A 105 -28.33 10.67 -7.57
C LEU A 105 -28.01 11.24 -8.95
N ASN A 106 -26.80 11.79 -9.12
CA ASN A 106 -26.36 12.35 -10.37
C ASN A 106 -25.62 11.31 -11.25
N PRO A 107 -26.14 10.97 -12.45
CA PRO A 107 -25.50 10.01 -13.33
C PRO A 107 -24.16 10.49 -13.93
N ASP A 108 -23.94 11.80 -14.06
CA ASP A 108 -22.65 12.38 -14.45
C ASP A 108 -21.61 12.25 -13.34
N ALA A 109 -22.01 12.49 -12.08
CA ALA A 109 -21.15 12.29 -10.92
C ALA A 109 -20.68 10.84 -10.80
N GLN A 110 -21.61 9.89 -11.00
CA GLN A 110 -21.30 8.46 -11.03
C GLN A 110 -20.28 8.10 -12.12
N ARG A 111 -20.48 8.60 -13.36
CA ARG A 111 -19.53 8.35 -14.47
C ARG A 111 -18.13 8.83 -14.14
N LYS A 112 -18.01 10.06 -13.64
CA LYS A 112 -16.71 10.65 -13.26
C LYS A 112 -16.05 9.89 -12.10
N TYR A 113 -16.83 9.42 -11.13
CA TYR A 113 -16.31 8.56 -10.07
C TYR A 113 -15.73 7.24 -10.62
N LEU A 114 -16.45 6.58 -11.53
CA LEU A 114 -15.97 5.35 -12.17
C LEU A 114 -14.70 5.57 -13.01
N GLU A 115 -14.60 6.70 -13.72
CA GLU A 115 -13.38 7.10 -14.44
C GLU A 115 -12.20 7.29 -13.49
N LEU A 116 -12.40 8.05 -12.41
CA LEU A 116 -11.39 8.26 -11.37
C LEU A 116 -10.92 6.94 -10.75
N LEU A 117 -11.86 6.04 -10.46
CA LEU A 117 -11.58 4.73 -9.90
C LEU A 117 -10.75 3.87 -10.87
N ASN A 118 -11.05 3.91 -12.16
CA ASN A 118 -10.27 3.21 -13.17
C ASN A 118 -8.86 3.77 -13.32
N GLU A 119 -8.69 5.09 -13.30
CA GLU A 119 -7.38 5.73 -13.31
C GLU A 119 -6.56 5.34 -12.07
N LEU A 120 -7.19 5.37 -10.90
CA LEU A 120 -6.54 4.99 -9.64
C LEU A 120 -6.12 3.51 -9.67
N ARG A 121 -6.99 2.60 -10.12
CA ARG A 121 -6.66 1.18 -10.30
C ARG A 121 -5.46 1.01 -11.24
N LYS A 122 -5.41 1.75 -12.34
CA LYS A 122 -4.31 1.70 -13.29
C LYS A 122 -3.00 2.21 -12.68
N ALA A 123 -3.04 3.32 -11.94
CA ALA A 123 -1.89 3.88 -11.24
C ALA A 123 -1.36 2.94 -10.15
N MET A 124 -2.26 2.33 -9.37
CA MET A 124 -1.92 1.33 -8.37
C MET A 124 -1.33 0.07 -9.01
N ALA A 125 -1.91 -0.42 -10.11
CA ALA A 125 -1.38 -1.56 -10.84
C ALA A 125 0.03 -1.27 -11.38
N GLN A 126 0.27 -0.11 -11.98
CA GLN A 126 1.60 0.30 -12.44
C GLN A 126 2.61 0.35 -11.29
N THR A 127 2.23 0.91 -10.15
CA THR A 127 3.09 0.98 -8.96
C THR A 127 3.35 -0.41 -8.39
N PHE A 128 2.34 -1.29 -8.35
CA PHE A 128 2.48 -2.68 -7.94
C PHE A 128 3.42 -3.45 -8.87
N PHE A 129 3.27 -3.33 -10.19
CA PHE A 129 4.18 -3.95 -11.16
C PHE A 129 5.61 -3.45 -11.02
N GLN A 130 5.82 -2.14 -10.83
CA GLN A 130 7.14 -1.59 -10.56
C GLN A 130 7.73 -2.12 -9.25
N ASN A 131 6.93 -2.24 -8.20
CA ASN A 131 7.36 -2.79 -6.91
C ASN A 131 7.67 -4.29 -7.01
N VAL A 132 6.87 -5.06 -7.76
CA VAL A 132 7.13 -6.47 -8.04
C VAL A 132 8.38 -6.62 -8.91
N GLU A 133 8.55 -5.81 -9.95
CA GLU A 133 9.77 -5.81 -10.78
C GLU A 133 11.01 -5.47 -9.95
N ASN A 134 10.90 -4.53 -9.01
CA ASN A 134 12.00 -4.22 -8.08
C ASN A 134 12.24 -5.35 -7.07
N MET A 135 11.18 -5.97 -6.56
CA MET A 135 11.25 -7.12 -5.65
C MET A 135 11.80 -8.38 -6.34
N VAL A 136 11.49 -8.60 -7.62
CA VAL A 136 12.04 -9.67 -8.48
C VAL A 136 13.45 -9.33 -8.97
N LYS A 137 13.82 -8.06 -9.03
CA LYS A 137 15.24 -7.67 -9.18
C LYS A 137 16.03 -7.96 -7.89
N ASP A 138 15.38 -7.91 -6.74
CA ASP A 138 15.96 -8.24 -5.43
C ASP A 138 15.85 -9.75 -5.08
N LEU A 139 14.97 -10.51 -5.73
CA LEU A 139 14.79 -11.97 -5.59
C LEU A 139 14.82 -12.67 -6.96
N SER A 140 15.83 -13.50 -7.17
CA SER A 140 16.04 -14.25 -8.40
C SER A 140 15.08 -15.44 -8.54
N ASP A 141 14.88 -15.96 -9.76
CA ASP A 141 14.15 -17.23 -9.98
C ASP A 141 14.71 -18.37 -9.10
N GLY A 142 16.01 -18.33 -8.79
CA GLY A 142 16.67 -19.27 -7.89
C GLY A 142 16.24 -19.17 -6.43
N ASP A 143 15.76 -18.01 -5.97
CA ASP A 143 15.26 -17.83 -4.60
C ASP A 143 13.86 -18.45 -4.44
N ILE A 144 13.05 -18.43 -5.50
CA ILE A 144 11.75 -19.09 -5.56
C ILE A 144 11.90 -20.62 -5.56
N GLU A 145 12.83 -21.15 -6.37
CA GLU A 145 13.15 -22.58 -6.34
C GLU A 145 13.65 -23.01 -4.96
N ARG A 146 14.56 -22.23 -4.35
CA ARG A 146 15.09 -22.55 -3.03
C ARG A 146 14.00 -22.57 -1.95
N MET A 147 13.03 -21.65 -2.02
CA MET A 147 11.91 -21.63 -1.08
C MET A 147 10.98 -22.84 -1.26
N LYS A 148 10.74 -23.27 -2.50
CA LYS A 148 9.94 -24.47 -2.79
C LYS A 148 10.62 -25.73 -2.24
N ASP A 149 11.94 -25.84 -2.42
CA ASP A 149 12.73 -26.95 -1.90
C ASP A 149 12.70 -27.01 -0.37
N MET A 150 12.74 -25.85 0.30
CA MET A 150 12.59 -25.76 1.76
C MET A 150 11.23 -26.32 2.24
N VAL A 151 10.14 -25.92 1.59
CA VAL A 151 8.78 -26.38 1.96
C VAL A 151 8.63 -27.89 1.76
N GLN A 152 9.21 -28.45 0.70
CA GLN A 152 9.22 -29.89 0.46
C GLN A 152 10.02 -30.63 1.53
N ALA A 153 11.25 -30.18 1.82
CA ALA A 153 12.09 -30.76 2.86
C ALA A 153 11.43 -30.70 4.26
N MET A 154 10.70 -29.62 4.54
CA MET A 154 9.93 -29.48 5.76
C MET A 154 8.76 -30.46 5.82
N ASN A 155 8.01 -30.66 4.73
CA ASN A 155 6.93 -31.64 4.70
C ASN A 155 7.45 -33.06 4.98
N ASP A 156 8.55 -33.44 4.32
CA ASP A 156 9.20 -34.74 4.54
C ASP A 156 9.65 -34.94 5.99
N MET A 157 10.16 -33.87 6.62
CA MET A 157 10.56 -33.87 8.01
C MET A 157 9.36 -34.11 8.96
N LEU A 158 8.25 -33.43 8.72
CA LEU A 158 7.04 -33.56 9.52
C LEU A 158 6.45 -34.96 9.40
N VAL A 159 6.44 -35.53 8.20
CA VAL A 159 5.99 -36.91 7.96
C VAL A 159 6.82 -37.91 8.76
N LYS A 160 8.15 -37.78 8.75
CA LYS A 160 9.05 -38.64 9.55
C LYS A 160 8.80 -38.53 11.05
N LYS A 161 8.64 -37.30 11.56
CA LYS A 161 8.32 -37.06 12.97
C LYS A 161 7.01 -37.73 13.38
N ILE A 162 5.97 -37.68 12.52
CA ILE A 162 4.67 -38.34 12.76
C ILE A 162 4.82 -39.87 12.72
N ALA A 163 5.66 -40.39 11.83
CA ALA A 163 5.97 -41.82 11.75
C ALA A 163 6.81 -42.34 12.94
N GLY A 164 7.27 -41.45 13.84
CA GLY A 164 8.17 -41.79 14.94
C GLY A 164 9.61 -42.05 14.49
N GLU A 165 9.94 -41.66 13.25
CA GLU A 165 11.29 -41.70 12.69
C GLU A 165 12.04 -40.40 12.99
N ASP A 166 13.37 -40.43 12.88
CA ASP A 166 14.19 -39.24 13.05
C ASP A 166 13.89 -38.22 11.91
N PRO A 167 13.38 -37.03 12.23
CA PRO A 167 13.10 -35.99 11.24
C PRO A 167 14.35 -35.50 10.50
N LYS A 168 15.57 -35.75 11.02
CA LYS A 168 16.82 -35.19 10.49
C LYS A 168 16.79 -33.66 10.42
N PHE A 169 16.37 -33.04 11.54
CA PHE A 169 16.29 -31.59 11.66
C PHE A 169 17.64 -30.90 11.43
N GLU A 170 18.75 -31.53 11.86
CA GLU A 170 20.10 -31.02 11.63
C GLU A 170 20.43 -30.89 10.13
N ASP A 171 20.08 -31.90 9.32
CA ASP A 171 20.29 -31.87 7.86
C ASP A 171 19.46 -30.77 7.16
N PHE A 172 18.28 -30.45 7.71
CA PHE A 172 17.45 -29.35 7.21
C PHE A 172 18.03 -27.99 7.57
N MET A 173 18.51 -27.83 8.80
CA MET A 173 19.14 -26.59 9.24
C MET A 173 20.48 -26.35 8.53
N ASP A 174 21.21 -27.40 8.18
CA ASP A 174 22.44 -27.30 7.38
C ASP A 174 22.17 -26.77 5.96
N LYS A 175 21.00 -27.11 5.38
CA LYS A 175 20.64 -26.73 4.01
C LYS A 175 19.85 -25.44 3.87
N PHE A 176 19.01 -25.11 4.86
CA PHE A 176 18.06 -23.99 4.79
C PHE A 176 18.15 -23.06 6.00
N GLY A 177 19.11 -23.26 6.91
CA GLY A 177 19.28 -22.43 8.11
C GLY A 177 19.57 -20.96 7.80
N ASP A 178 20.15 -20.68 6.63
CA ASP A 178 20.41 -19.32 6.12
C ASP A 178 19.12 -18.52 5.87
N MET A 179 18.00 -19.19 5.57
CA MET A 179 16.72 -18.53 5.33
C MET A 179 16.04 -18.00 6.60
N PHE A 180 16.39 -18.53 7.77
CA PHE A 180 15.76 -18.13 9.03
C PHE A 180 16.38 -16.86 9.65
N GLY A 181 17.44 -16.31 9.01
CA GLY A 181 18.08 -15.07 9.44
C GLY A 181 18.69 -15.15 10.84
N ASP A 182 18.55 -14.06 11.62
CA ASP A 182 19.21 -13.92 12.93
C ASP A 182 18.62 -14.79 14.05
N ASN A 183 17.47 -15.43 13.83
CA ASN A 183 16.82 -16.27 14.83
C ASN A 183 16.35 -17.62 14.26
N PRO A 184 17.30 -18.51 13.92
CA PRO A 184 16.98 -19.86 13.47
C PRO A 184 16.42 -20.72 14.62
N PRO A 185 15.42 -21.57 14.35
CA PRO A 185 14.92 -22.52 15.33
C PRO A 185 16.01 -23.55 15.66
N LYS A 186 16.15 -23.91 16.94
CA LYS A 186 17.13 -24.91 17.39
C LYS A 186 16.56 -26.32 17.40
N THR A 187 15.24 -26.44 17.33
CA THR A 187 14.53 -27.71 17.30
C THR A 187 13.33 -27.66 16.37
N LEU A 188 12.88 -28.85 15.93
CA LEU A 188 11.63 -28.98 15.16
C LEU A 188 10.42 -28.41 15.91
N ASP A 189 10.38 -28.56 17.23
CA ASP A 189 9.29 -28.05 18.05
C ASP A 189 9.27 -26.51 18.08
N GLU A 190 10.45 -25.87 18.14
CA GLU A 190 10.56 -24.40 18.01
C GLU A 190 10.16 -23.90 16.61
N LEU A 191 10.55 -24.62 15.55
CA LEU A 191 10.15 -24.30 14.18
C LEU A 191 8.62 -24.30 14.04
N LEU A 192 7.97 -25.35 14.57
CA LEU A 192 6.51 -25.49 14.57
C LEU A 192 5.82 -24.37 15.35
N ASP A 193 6.34 -24.03 16.53
CA ASP A 193 5.78 -22.93 17.34
C ASP A 193 5.95 -21.56 16.66
N GLN A 194 7.06 -21.33 15.96
CA GLN A 194 7.28 -20.11 15.19
C GLN A 194 6.29 -20.00 14.01
N MET A 195 6.06 -21.10 13.29
CA MET A 195 5.06 -21.13 12.21
C MET A 195 3.64 -20.89 12.72
N ARG A 196 3.27 -21.47 13.87
CA ARG A 196 1.96 -21.24 14.50
C ARG A 196 1.74 -19.76 14.82
N ARG A 197 2.78 -19.07 15.31
CA ARG A 197 2.73 -17.63 15.59
C ARG A 197 2.60 -16.79 14.31
N GLN A 198 3.32 -17.14 13.25
CA GLN A 198 3.20 -16.46 11.96
C GLN A 198 1.82 -16.64 11.32
N MET A 199 1.27 -17.87 11.32
CA MET A 199 -0.06 -18.13 10.77
C MET A 199 -1.18 -17.40 11.53
N ALA A 200 -1.04 -17.26 12.85
CA ALA A 200 -1.98 -16.48 13.66
C ALA A 200 -1.93 -14.98 13.33
N ALA A 201 -0.73 -14.44 13.07
CA ALA A 201 -0.54 -13.04 12.69
C ALA A 201 -1.06 -12.70 11.29
N SER A 202 -1.13 -13.68 10.37
CA SER A 202 -1.69 -13.48 9.02
C SER A 202 -3.22 -13.57 8.94
N GLN A 203 -3.89 -14.06 9.99
CA GLN A 203 -5.36 -14.16 10.05
C GLN A 203 -6.00 -13.08 10.93
N SER A 204 -5.20 -12.12 11.42
CA SER A 204 -5.66 -10.99 12.25
C SER A 204 -5.73 -9.69 11.45
#